data_AF-A0A8T4DBW5-F1
#
_entry.id   AF-A0A8T4DBW5-F1
#
_cell.length_a   1.000
_cell.length_b   1.000
_cell.length_c   1.000
_cell.angle_alpha   90.00
_cell.angle_beta   90.00
_cell.angle_gamma   90.00
#
_symmetry.space_group_name_H-M   'P 1'
#
loop_
_entity.id
_entity.type
_entity.pdbx_description
1 polymer ?
#
loop_
_entity_poly.entity_id
_entity_poly.type
_entity_poly.pdbx_seq_one_letter_code
_entity_poly.pdbx_strand_id
1 'polypeptide(L)' 'MTTVYDVSPDKLVKLVGEKLKKNKAITPPKWSVNVKRGANKELPPDNPDWWWVRCASVLRQIYL' A
#
# COMPACT_ATOMS: atom_id res chain seq x y z
N MET A 1 -7.46 -6.79 -23.99
CA MET A 1 -7.27 -5.65 -23.08
C MET A 1 -7.30 -6.21 -21.67
N THR A 2 -6.20 -6.14 -20.92
CA THR A 2 -6.13 -6.70 -19.55
C THR A 2 -6.65 -5.67 -18.56
N THR A 3 -7.65 -6.03 -17.77
CA THR A 3 -8.27 -5.20 -16.73
C THR A 3 -7.75 -5.58 -15.34
N VAL A 4 -8.09 -4.79 -14.32
CA VAL A 4 -7.70 -5.07 -12.92
C VAL A 4 -8.33 -6.36 -12.38
N TYR A 5 -9.41 -6.83 -13.00
CA TYR A 5 -10.07 -8.09 -12.65
C TYR A 5 -9.30 -9.33 -13.12
N ASP A 6 -8.45 -9.19 -14.14
CA ASP A 6 -7.71 -10.30 -14.77
C ASP A 6 -6.40 -10.65 -14.05
N VAL A 7 -6.04 -9.87 -13.01
CA VAL A 7 -4.76 -10.00 -12.32
C VAL A 7 -4.99 -10.33 -10.85
N SER A 8 -4.15 -11.24 -10.33
CA SER A 8 -4.15 -11.56 -8.90
C SER A 8 -3.95 -10.28 -8.05
N PRO A 9 -4.87 -9.99 -7.10
CA PRO A 9 -4.84 -8.77 -6.29
C PRO A 9 -3.52 -8.58 -5.54
N ASP A 10 -2.98 -9.66 -4.97
CA ASP A 10 -1.73 -9.62 -4.21
C ASP A 10 -0.53 -9.21 -5.06
N LYS A 11 -0.46 -9.72 -6.29
CA LYS A 11 0.62 -9.39 -7.23
C LYS A 11 0.51 -7.93 -7.68
N LEU A 12 -0.70 -7.48 -7.98
CA LEU A 12 -0.96 -6.10 -8.38
C LEU A 12 -0.55 -5.11 -7.28
N VAL A 13 -1.01 -5.33 -6.04
CA VAL A 13 -0.74 -4.44 -4.91
C VAL A 13 0.76 -4.35 -4.59
N LYS A 14 1.48 -5.47 -4.65
CA LYS A 14 2.94 -5.48 -4.44
C LYS A 14 3.68 -4.63 -5.50
N LEU A 15 3.42 -4.88 -6.78
CA LEU A 15 4.08 -4.17 -7.88
C LEU A 15 3.73 -2.67 -7.91
N VAL A 16 2.48 -2.32 -7.60
CA VAL A 16 2.05 -0.92 -7.48
C VAL A 16 2.73 -0.27 -6.27
N GLY A 17 2.83 -0.94 -5.13
CA GLY A 17 3.55 -0.44 -3.96
C GLY A 17 5.02 -0.11 -4.27
N GLU A 18 5.71 -0.98 -4.99
CA GLU A 18 7.09 -0.73 -5.45
C GLU A 18 7.19 0.46 -6.41
N LYS A 19 6.24 0.60 -7.34
CA LYS A 19 6.17 1.75 -8.25
C LYS A 19 5.93 3.05 -7.49
N LEU A 20 5.05 3.05 -6.49
CA LEU A 20 4.78 4.20 -5.64
C LEU A 20 6.02 4.58 -4.82
N LYS A 21 6.79 3.59 -4.32
CA LYS A 21 8.04 3.83 -3.60
C LYS A 21 9.13 4.47 -4.47
N LYS A 22 9.20 4.13 -5.75
CA LYS A 22 10.13 4.75 -6.71
C LYS A 22 9.75 6.18 -7.08
N ASN A 23 8.50 6.58 -6.85
CA ASN A 23 8.04 7.93 -7.17
C ASN A 23 8.44 8.92 -6.06
N LYS A 24 9.34 9.84 -6.39
CA LYS A 24 9.83 10.87 -5.47
C LYS A 24 8.75 11.86 -5.01
N ALA A 25 7.64 11.96 -5.71
CA ALA A 25 6.51 12.80 -5.32
C ALA A 25 5.70 12.21 -4.15
N ILE A 26 5.84 10.91 -3.87
CA ILE A 26 5.00 10.20 -2.91
C ILE A 26 5.86 9.81 -1.70
N THR A 27 5.94 10.74 -0.75
CA THR A 27 6.66 10.51 0.50
C THR A 27 5.70 10.07 1.61
N PRO A 28 6.05 9.03 2.38
CA PRO A 28 5.26 8.65 3.53
C PRO A 28 5.30 9.78 4.59
N PRO A 29 4.21 9.99 5.32
CA PRO A 29 4.17 11.01 6.36
C PRO A 29 5.05 10.63 7.54
N LYS A 30 5.62 11.61 8.25
CA LYS A 30 6.58 11.39 9.36
C LYS A 30 6.06 10.45 10.45
N TRP A 31 4.75 10.46 10.71
CA TRP A 31 4.13 9.61 11.72
C TRP A 31 4.02 8.13 11.30
N SER A 32 4.18 7.78 10.03
CA SER A 32 3.95 6.41 9.55
C SER A 32 4.88 5.37 10.17
N VAL A 33 5.99 5.81 10.76
CA VAL A 33 7.01 4.95 11.39
C VAL A 33 6.60 4.55 12.81
N ASN A 34 5.79 5.36 13.49
CA ASN A 34 5.54 5.21 14.94
C ASN A 34 4.11 4.78 15.28
N VAL A 35 3.25 4.56 14.27
CA VAL A 35 1.83 4.28 14.49
C VAL A 35 1.46 2.81 14.28
N LYS A 36 0.44 2.37 15.02
CA LYS A 36 -0.33 1.18 14.71
C LYS A 36 -1.31 1.45 13.55
N ARG A 37 -1.64 0.41 12.78
CA ARG A 37 -2.52 0.53 11.59
C ARG A 37 -3.97 0.90 11.90
N GLY A 38 -4.40 0.73 13.15
CA GLY A 38 -5.75 1.04 13.60
C GLY A 38 -5.90 0.73 15.09
N ALA A 39 -6.99 1.19 15.70
CA ALA A 39 -7.24 0.99 17.13
C ALA A 39 -7.22 -0.50 17.53
N ASN A 40 -7.74 -1.37 16.65
CA ASN A 40 -7.87 -2.83 16.86
C ASN A 40 -6.55 -3.61 16.78
N LYS A 41 -5.43 -2.96 16.45
CA LYS A 41 -4.11 -3.62 16.40
C LYS A 41 -3.30 -3.22 17.61
N GLU A 42 -2.68 -4.19 18.28
CA GLU A 42 -1.79 -3.94 19.40
C GLU A 42 -0.37 -3.64 18.94
N LEU A 43 0.07 -4.32 17.87
CA LEU A 43 1.42 -4.23 17.33
C LEU A 43 1.50 -3.34 16.07
N PRO A 44 2.65 -2.66 15.85
CA PRO A 44 2.92 -1.96 14.61
C PRO A 44 3.05 -2.92 13.42
N PRO A 45 3.02 -2.43 12.17
CA PRO A 45 3.32 -3.24 10.98
C PRO A 45 4.73 -3.82 11.02
N ASP A 46 4.87 -5.11 10.70
CA ASP A 46 6.17 -5.75 10.51
C ASP A 46 6.88 -5.25 9.24
N ASN A 47 6.12 -4.87 8.22
CA ASN A 47 6.68 -4.36 6.97
C ASN A 47 6.96 -2.85 7.08
N PRO A 48 8.21 -2.39 6.98
CA PRO A 48 8.53 -0.96 6.98
C PRO A 48 7.89 -0.21 5.81
N ASP A 49 7.65 -0.90 4.69
CA ASP A 49 7.03 -0.35 3.48
C ASP A 49 5.49 -0.43 3.49
N TRP A 50 4.87 -0.68 4.66
CA TRP A 50 3.43 -0.90 4.77
C TRP A 50 2.59 0.24 4.20
N TRP A 51 3.08 1.48 4.29
CA TRP A 51 2.33 2.66 3.86
C TRP A 51 2.10 2.65 2.34
N TRP A 52 3.12 2.34 1.53
CA TRP A 52 2.96 2.23 0.07
C TRP A 52 2.06 1.06 -0.33
N VAL A 53 2.16 -0.07 0.39
CA VAL A 53 1.27 -1.23 0.17
C VAL A 53 -0.19 -0.87 0.46
N ARG A 54 -0.44 -0.06 1.51
CA ARG A 54 -1.79 0.44 1.83
C ARG A 54 -2.30 1.39 0.76
N CYS A 55 -1.49 2.32 0.27
CA CYS A 55 -1.86 3.21 -0.83
C CYS A 55 -2.24 2.42 -2.09
N ALA A 56 -1.44 1.41 -2.46
CA ALA A 56 -1.74 0.54 -3.59
C ALA A 56 -3.07 -0.22 -3.42
N SER A 57 -3.37 -0.71 -2.22
CA SER A 57 -4.64 -1.38 -1.92
C SER A 57 -5.83 -0.42 -2.02
N VAL A 58 -5.70 0.81 -1.51
CA VAL A 58 -6.74 1.85 -1.61
C VAL A 58 -7.01 2.23 -3.06
N LEU A 59 -5.95 2.41 -3.87
CA LEU A 59 -6.11 2.69 -5.31
C LEU A 59 -6.87 1.58 -6.03
N ARG A 60 -6.57 0.31 -5.71
CA ARG A 60 -7.31 -0.83 -6.25
C ARG A 60 -8.79 -0.79 -5.82
N GLN A 61 -9.06 -0.45 -4.56
CA GLN A 61 -10.44 -0.37 -4.06
C GLN A 61 -11.24 0.76 -4.69
N ILE A 62 -10.60 1.89 -5.04
CA ILE A 62 -11.26 3.00 -5.75
C ILE A 62 -11.56 2.64 -7.21
N TYR A 63 -10.72 1.80 -7.83
CA TYR A 63 -10.90 1.37 -9.21
C TYR A 63 -12.05 0.37 -9.38
N LEU A 64 -12.28 -0.47 -8.37
CA LEU A 64 -13.32 -1.51 -8.36
C LEU A 64 -14.72 -0.94 -8.18
#